data_AF-A0A959Z164-F1
#
_entry.id   AF-A0A959Z164-F1
#
_cell.length_a   1.000
_cell.length_b   1.000
_cell.length_c   1.000
_cell.angle_alpha   90.00
_cell.angle_beta   90.00
_cell.angle_gamma   90.00
#
_symmetry.space_group_name_H-M   'P 1'
#
loop_
_entity.id
_entity.type
_entity.pdbx_description
1 polymer ?
#
loop_
_entity_poly.entity_id
_entity_poly.type
_entity_poly.pdbx_seq_one_letter_code
_entity_poly.pdbx_strand_id
1 'polypeptide(L)'
;TDRAIVYRESLGYDHFQVGLSVGIQKMVRSDLGSSGVAFSLDTESGFKDVVLINGSYGLGEMVVQGAVSPDEWIVFKPTLAEGYSSIIEKKLGNKDRKMVYGVEPGKPTLTIPVERAQRNRFCMSDEQALDVARSVAAIEKYYSDKKGHWCPMDVEWAIDGLTHQLFIVQARPETIHSRKATDRVVEYKIDKPGDVTEVTRGIAIGDRVGAGKVRILFSLDGRGGDTDGKDFQQGDILVTDMTDPDWEPIMKKASAIITNKGGRTCHAAIVAREMGVPAIVGCGNATDLLDTGMEVTASCCEGDTGIVYNGIIPYAKEETMLADMPDVKTPIMLNVASPDLAFKFAGLPN
;
A
#
# COMPACT_ATOMS: atom_id res chain seq x y z
N THR A 1 20.00 -15.87 -3.20
CA THR A 1 19.97 -15.29 -1.84
C THR A 1 19.15 -16.21 -0.96
N ASP A 2 19.41 -16.21 0.34
CA ASP A 2 18.70 -17.08 1.30
C ASP A 2 17.18 -16.86 1.25
N ARG A 3 16.74 -15.61 1.01
CA ARG A 3 15.35 -15.23 0.71
C ARG A 3 14.74 -15.97 -0.49
N ALA A 4 15.47 -16.06 -1.60
CA ALA A 4 14.97 -16.72 -2.80
C ALA A 4 14.81 -18.23 -2.60
N ILE A 5 15.61 -18.83 -1.70
CA ILE A 5 15.54 -20.26 -1.37
C ILE A 5 14.26 -20.54 -0.57
N VAL A 6 14.01 -19.78 0.50
CA VAL A 6 12.79 -19.93 1.34
C VAL A 6 11.51 -19.66 0.54
N TYR A 7 11.53 -18.63 -0.31
CA TYR A 7 10.38 -18.32 -1.19
C TYR A 7 10.09 -19.48 -2.18
N ARG A 8 11.12 -20.10 -2.74
CA ARG A 8 10.98 -21.25 -3.68
C ARG A 8 10.48 -22.51 -3.00
N GLU A 9 10.95 -22.80 -1.78
CA GLU A 9 10.43 -23.92 -0.97
C GLU A 9 8.94 -23.74 -0.66
N SER A 10 8.52 -22.52 -0.30
CA SER A 10 7.11 -22.23 0.01
C SER A 10 6.16 -22.38 -1.19
N LEU A 11 6.69 -22.33 -2.41
CA LEU A 11 5.94 -22.47 -3.68
C LEU A 11 6.16 -23.82 -4.38
N GLY A 12 6.98 -24.72 -3.81
CA GLY A 12 7.22 -26.06 -4.34
C GLY A 12 8.06 -26.12 -5.63
N TYR A 13 8.88 -25.10 -5.91
CA TYR A 13 9.72 -25.09 -7.12
C TYR A 13 11.07 -25.79 -6.93
N ASP A 14 11.43 -26.66 -7.87
CA ASP A 14 12.76 -27.31 -7.93
C ASP A 14 13.87 -26.25 -8.05
N HIS A 15 14.80 -26.29 -7.09
CA HIS A 15 15.85 -25.27 -6.91
C HIS A 15 16.79 -25.15 -8.11
N PHE A 16 16.89 -26.21 -8.93
CA PHE A 16 17.81 -26.30 -10.06
C PHE A 16 17.18 -25.91 -11.42
N GLN A 17 15.88 -25.64 -11.49
CA GLN A 17 15.19 -25.33 -12.75
C GLN A 17 14.98 -23.83 -13.01
N VAL A 18 15.38 -22.95 -12.09
CA VAL A 18 15.06 -21.52 -12.17
C VAL A 18 16.28 -20.71 -12.60
N GLY A 19 16.23 -20.17 -13.82
CA GLY A 19 17.20 -19.18 -14.31
C GLY A 19 16.85 -17.76 -13.86
N LEU A 20 17.86 -16.92 -13.63
CA LEU A 20 17.70 -15.48 -13.42
C LEU A 20 17.98 -14.77 -14.76
N SER A 21 17.11 -13.87 -15.18
CA SER A 21 17.38 -12.95 -16.27
C SER A 21 17.83 -11.60 -15.72
N VAL A 22 18.81 -10.98 -16.36
CA VAL A 22 19.30 -9.64 -16.00
C VAL A 22 18.89 -8.66 -17.10
N GLY A 23 17.97 -7.75 -16.77
CA GLY A 23 17.58 -6.66 -17.65
C GLY A 23 18.55 -5.48 -17.51
N ILE A 24 19.21 -5.09 -18.60
CA ILE A 24 20.03 -3.88 -18.66
C ILE A 24 19.22 -2.81 -19.39
N GLN A 25 18.72 -1.82 -18.64
CA GLN A 25 17.88 -0.75 -19.16
C GLN A 25 18.63 0.59 -19.10
N LYS A 26 18.38 1.45 -20.09
CA LYS A 26 18.89 2.83 -20.08
C LYS A 26 18.17 3.62 -18.98
N MET A 27 18.94 4.32 -18.15
CA MET A 27 18.38 5.16 -17.08
C MET A 27 17.68 6.41 -17.63
N VAL A 28 16.54 6.74 -17.04
CA VAL A 28 15.80 7.99 -17.24
C VAL A 28 16.35 9.05 -16.28
N ARG A 29 16.45 10.32 -16.69
CA ARG A 29 16.95 11.40 -15.84
C ARG A 29 15.91 11.92 -14.84
N SER A 30 15.21 11.01 -14.16
CA SER A 30 14.26 11.37 -13.09
C SER A 30 14.95 11.86 -11.82
N ASP A 31 16.28 11.69 -11.69
CA ASP A 31 17.11 12.36 -10.68
C ASP A 31 16.92 13.89 -10.70
N LEU A 32 16.61 14.45 -11.87
CA LEU A 32 16.31 15.87 -12.09
C LEU A 32 14.81 16.16 -12.22
N GLY A 33 13.98 15.13 -12.20
CA GLY A 33 12.53 15.21 -12.41
C GLY A 33 11.77 14.51 -11.29
N SER A 34 10.85 13.66 -11.67
CA SER A 34 10.00 12.90 -10.76
C SER A 34 9.82 11.46 -11.25
N SER A 35 9.46 10.58 -10.33
CA SER A 35 9.12 9.20 -10.63
C SER A 35 8.23 8.64 -9.53
N GLY A 36 7.68 7.46 -9.78
CA GLY A 36 6.86 6.78 -8.80
C GLY A 36 6.15 5.57 -9.38
N VAL A 37 5.02 5.26 -8.76
CA VAL A 37 4.21 4.07 -9.05
C VAL A 37 2.79 4.50 -9.40
N ALA A 38 2.10 3.68 -10.17
CA ALA A 38 0.70 3.87 -10.50
C ALA A 38 -0.01 2.52 -10.61
N PHE A 39 -1.23 2.47 -10.07
CA PHE A 39 -2.07 1.29 -10.06
C PHE A 39 -3.31 1.54 -10.90
N SER A 40 -3.71 0.57 -11.73
CA SER A 40 -4.90 0.69 -12.58
C SER A 40 -6.24 0.52 -11.84
N LEU A 41 -6.23 0.61 -10.51
CA LEU A 41 -7.39 0.57 -9.63
C LEU A 41 -7.06 1.26 -8.29
N ASP A 42 -8.06 1.45 -7.45
CA ASP A 42 -7.82 1.82 -6.05
C ASP A 42 -7.33 0.61 -5.23
N THR A 43 -6.06 0.65 -4.81
CA THR A 43 -5.42 -0.47 -4.11
C THR A 43 -6.02 -0.81 -2.73
N GLU A 44 -6.92 0.01 -2.21
CA GLU A 44 -7.56 -0.22 -0.92
C GLU A 44 -8.92 -0.93 -1.07
N SER A 45 -9.84 -0.32 -1.81
CA SER A 45 -11.18 -0.85 -2.04
C SER A 45 -11.23 -1.92 -3.13
N GLY A 46 -10.29 -1.90 -4.08
CA GLY A 46 -10.39 -2.68 -5.32
C GLY A 46 -11.18 -1.97 -6.41
N PHE A 47 -11.60 -0.71 -6.22
CA PHE A 47 -12.43 0.01 -7.18
C PHE A 47 -11.71 0.16 -8.52
N LYS A 48 -12.26 -0.53 -9.51
CA LYS A 48 -11.61 -0.75 -10.80
C LYS A 48 -11.63 0.46 -11.72
N ASP A 49 -12.39 1.52 -11.46
CA ASP A 49 -12.62 2.59 -12.44
C ASP A 49 -11.73 3.83 -12.21
N VAL A 50 -10.67 3.70 -11.42
CA VAL A 50 -9.68 4.76 -11.20
C VAL A 50 -8.26 4.32 -11.54
N VAL A 51 -7.37 5.29 -11.74
CA VAL A 51 -5.92 5.12 -11.66
C VAL A 51 -5.43 5.86 -10.42
N LEU A 52 -4.79 5.14 -9.50
CA LEU A 52 -4.08 5.71 -8.35
C LEU A 52 -2.62 5.96 -8.76
N ILE A 53 -2.14 7.19 -8.62
CA ILE A 53 -0.78 7.59 -9.00
C ILE A 53 -0.09 8.15 -7.78
N ASN A 54 1.08 7.61 -7.45
CA ASN A 54 1.95 8.14 -6.41
C ASN A 54 3.29 8.58 -6.99
N GLY A 55 3.75 9.77 -6.63
CA GLY A 55 4.98 10.34 -7.17
C GLY A 55 5.80 11.14 -6.16
N SER A 56 7.12 11.14 -6.36
CA SER A 56 8.03 12.03 -5.64
C SER A 56 9.14 12.53 -6.57
N TYR A 57 9.97 13.44 -6.07
CA TYR A 57 11.15 13.92 -6.79
C TYR A 57 12.27 12.87 -6.77
N GLY A 58 13.08 12.85 -7.83
CA GLY A 58 14.24 11.97 -7.94
C GLY A 58 13.91 10.58 -8.49
N LEU A 59 14.83 9.63 -8.28
CA LEU A 59 14.68 8.23 -8.68
C LEU A 59 13.61 7.50 -7.86
N GLY A 60 12.91 6.55 -8.49
CA GLY A 60 11.65 5.98 -7.99
C GLY A 60 11.81 5.01 -6.82
N GLU A 61 13.03 4.57 -6.56
CA GLU A 61 13.35 3.60 -5.50
C GLU A 61 12.82 4.04 -4.13
N MET A 62 12.89 5.34 -3.81
CA MET A 62 12.39 5.87 -2.54
C MET A 62 10.86 5.73 -2.39
N VAL A 63 10.11 5.81 -3.49
CA VAL A 63 8.65 5.65 -3.49
C VAL A 63 8.31 4.16 -3.36
N VAL A 64 8.98 3.31 -4.14
CA VAL A 64 8.77 1.85 -4.15
C VAL A 64 9.08 1.23 -2.78
N GLN A 65 10.15 1.70 -2.10
CA GLN A 65 10.51 1.24 -0.76
C GLN A 65 9.65 1.86 0.35
N GLY A 66 8.78 2.84 0.04
CA GLY A 66 8.00 3.55 1.05
C GLY A 66 8.82 4.46 1.96
N ALA A 67 10.04 4.83 1.54
CA ALA A 67 10.98 5.63 2.31
C ALA A 67 10.67 7.14 2.30
N VAL A 68 9.70 7.56 1.49
CA VAL A 68 9.21 8.95 1.40
C VAL A 68 7.68 8.94 1.31
N SER A 69 7.02 9.96 1.88
CA SER A 69 5.59 10.20 1.65
C SER A 69 5.40 10.90 0.30
N PRO A 70 4.85 10.21 -0.73
CA PRO A 70 4.71 10.76 -2.07
C PRO A 70 3.48 11.67 -2.17
N ASP A 71 3.44 12.47 -3.23
CA ASP A 71 2.18 13.04 -3.71
C ASP A 71 1.28 11.93 -4.26
N GLU A 72 -0.02 12.19 -4.28
CA GLU A 72 -1.02 11.25 -4.75
C GLU A 72 -2.05 11.95 -5.65
N TRP A 73 -2.43 11.27 -6.73
CA TRP A 73 -3.51 11.65 -7.63
C TRP A 73 -4.43 10.46 -7.84
N ILE A 74 -5.72 10.74 -7.93
CA ILE A 74 -6.73 9.76 -8.34
C ILE A 74 -7.38 10.27 -9.63
N VAL A 75 -7.34 9.45 -10.68
CA VAL A 75 -7.89 9.80 -11.99
C VAL A 75 -9.01 8.83 -12.35
N PHE A 76 -10.20 9.34 -12.68
CA PHE A 76 -11.35 8.52 -13.05
C PHE A 76 -11.27 8.07 -14.51
N LYS A 77 -11.19 6.76 -14.75
CA LYS A 77 -10.96 6.16 -16.08
C LYS A 77 -12.10 6.40 -17.08
N PRO A 78 -13.40 6.29 -16.71
CA PRO A 78 -14.49 6.46 -17.67
C PRO A 78 -14.48 7.83 -18.36
N THR A 79 -14.43 8.91 -17.60
CA THR A 79 -14.38 10.27 -18.18
C THR A 79 -13.01 10.60 -18.78
N LEU A 80 -11.93 9.96 -18.34
CA LEU A 80 -10.62 10.07 -18.98
C LEU A 80 -10.67 9.50 -20.41
N ALA A 81 -11.35 8.37 -20.62
CA ALA A 81 -11.54 7.76 -21.92
C ALA A 81 -12.37 8.64 -22.87
N GLU A 82 -13.25 9.47 -22.33
CA GLU A 82 -14.01 10.49 -23.06
C GLU A 82 -13.20 11.76 -23.37
N GLY A 83 -11.96 11.86 -22.86
CA GLY A 83 -11.05 12.99 -23.12
C GLY A 83 -11.11 14.12 -22.09
N TYR A 84 -11.84 13.94 -20.98
CA TYR A 84 -11.91 14.95 -19.91
C TYR A 84 -10.70 14.91 -18.97
N SER A 85 -10.37 16.06 -18.40
CA SER A 85 -9.41 16.20 -17.30
C SER A 85 -10.00 15.61 -16.02
N SER A 86 -9.79 14.30 -15.82
CA SER A 86 -10.55 13.48 -14.87
C SER A 86 -9.84 13.26 -13.53
N ILE A 87 -9.05 14.23 -13.07
CA ILE A 87 -8.44 14.17 -11.73
C ILE A 87 -9.54 14.46 -10.71
N ILE A 88 -9.87 13.47 -9.89
CA ILE A 88 -10.92 13.57 -8.86
C ILE A 88 -10.34 13.85 -7.47
N GLU A 89 -9.07 13.56 -7.25
CA GLU A 89 -8.38 13.87 -6.00
C GLU A 89 -6.89 14.17 -6.20
N LYS A 90 -6.35 15.07 -5.37
CA LYS A 90 -4.91 15.34 -5.23
C LYS A 90 -4.53 15.50 -3.76
N LYS A 91 -3.58 14.72 -3.27
CA LYS A 91 -3.02 14.82 -1.91
C LYS A 91 -1.52 15.12 -1.97
N LEU A 92 -1.09 16.13 -1.22
CA LEU A 92 0.31 16.57 -1.20
C LEU A 92 1.13 15.74 -0.20
N GLY A 93 2.20 15.11 -0.65
CA GLY A 93 3.16 14.40 0.19
C GLY A 93 4.23 15.31 0.79
N ASN A 94 4.86 14.87 1.89
CA ASN A 94 5.95 15.60 2.53
C ASN A 94 7.19 15.71 1.60
N LYS A 95 7.51 14.63 0.87
CA LYS A 95 8.62 14.58 -0.10
C LYS A 95 9.93 15.13 0.49
N ASP A 96 10.28 14.73 1.70
CA ASP A 96 11.38 15.32 2.48
C ASP A 96 12.77 14.99 1.92
N ARG A 97 12.90 13.86 1.20
CA ARG A 97 14.14 13.39 0.59
C ARG A 97 13.90 12.90 -0.83
N LYS A 98 14.95 12.96 -1.65
CA LYS A 98 14.98 12.42 -3.02
C LYS A 98 16.29 11.68 -3.28
N MET A 99 16.24 10.68 -4.15
CA MET A 99 17.42 9.97 -4.63
C MET A 99 17.89 10.55 -5.96
N VAL A 100 19.20 10.81 -6.08
CA VAL A 100 19.86 11.38 -7.26
C VAL A 100 21.08 10.55 -7.64
N TYR A 101 21.69 10.82 -8.80
CA TYR A 101 22.95 10.17 -9.16
C TYR A 101 24.09 10.58 -8.23
N GLY A 102 24.89 9.60 -7.84
CA GLY A 102 26.09 9.82 -7.09
C GLY A 102 27.24 10.28 -7.98
N VAL A 103 28.13 11.07 -7.40
CA VAL A 103 29.34 11.60 -8.06
C VAL A 103 30.61 10.87 -7.63
N GLU A 104 30.52 10.00 -6.63
CA GLU A 104 31.65 9.27 -6.05
C GLU A 104 31.76 7.85 -6.63
N PRO A 105 32.98 7.37 -6.95
CA PRO A 105 33.22 5.98 -7.33
C PRO A 105 32.67 5.01 -6.26
N GLY A 106 31.90 4.02 -6.69
CA GLY A 106 31.30 3.02 -5.80
C GLY A 106 29.98 3.44 -5.13
N LYS A 107 29.53 4.68 -5.31
CA LYS A 107 28.21 5.16 -4.86
C LYS A 107 27.42 5.69 -6.06
N PRO A 108 26.72 4.83 -6.80
CA PRO A 108 26.01 5.23 -8.03
C PRO A 108 24.82 6.15 -7.75
N THR A 109 24.29 6.16 -6.54
CA THR A 109 23.17 7.00 -6.12
C THR A 109 23.43 7.65 -4.76
N LEU A 110 22.76 8.77 -4.48
CA LEU A 110 22.80 9.49 -3.22
C LEU A 110 21.40 9.96 -2.82
N THR A 111 21.08 9.90 -1.53
CA THR A 111 19.81 10.44 -1.01
C THR A 111 20.04 11.78 -0.34
N ILE A 112 19.42 12.82 -0.90
CA ILE A 112 19.58 14.21 -0.46
C ILE A 112 18.23 14.78 0.02
N PRO A 113 18.23 15.77 0.93
CA PRO A 113 17.00 16.47 1.32
C PRO A 113 16.42 17.25 0.14
N VAL A 114 15.09 17.34 0.08
CA VAL A 114 14.38 18.18 -0.89
C VAL A 114 14.23 19.59 -0.32
N GLU A 115 14.43 20.60 -1.16
CA GLU A 115 14.27 22.00 -0.77
C GLU A 115 12.86 22.27 -0.25
N ARG A 116 12.74 23.07 0.81
CA ARG A 116 11.45 23.37 1.46
C ARG A 116 10.41 23.96 0.49
N ALA A 117 10.84 24.75 -0.48
CA ALA A 117 9.96 25.32 -1.51
C ALA A 117 9.38 24.24 -2.46
N GLN A 118 10.14 23.18 -2.74
CA GLN A 118 9.69 22.07 -3.58
C GLN A 118 8.76 21.12 -2.82
N ARG A 119 8.99 20.90 -1.52
CA ARG A 119 8.14 20.04 -0.68
C ARG A 119 6.67 20.45 -0.67
N ASN A 120 6.43 21.76 -0.70
CA ASN A 120 5.09 22.35 -0.71
C ASN A 120 4.45 22.41 -2.10
N ARG A 121 5.01 21.71 -3.10
CA ARG A 121 4.49 21.63 -4.46
C ARG A 121 4.33 20.18 -4.88
N PHE A 122 3.43 19.95 -5.81
CA PHE A 122 3.31 18.66 -6.47
C PHE A 122 4.56 18.37 -7.32
N CYS A 123 4.98 17.10 -7.35
CA CYS A 123 6.17 16.65 -8.07
C CYS A 123 5.99 16.57 -9.60
N MET A 124 4.76 16.71 -10.09
CA MET A 124 4.42 16.80 -11.51
C MET A 124 3.21 17.70 -11.73
N SER A 125 2.96 18.10 -12.98
CA SER A 125 1.77 18.84 -13.37
C SER A 125 0.53 17.94 -13.51
N ASP A 126 -0.65 18.54 -13.50
CA ASP A 126 -1.90 17.82 -13.75
C ASP A 126 -1.92 17.15 -15.14
N GLU A 127 -1.32 17.79 -16.15
CA GLU A 127 -1.19 17.21 -17.50
C GLU A 127 -0.32 15.95 -17.51
N GLN A 128 0.81 15.98 -16.79
CA GLN A 128 1.69 14.83 -16.63
C GLN A 128 0.98 13.68 -15.88
N ALA A 129 0.21 13.99 -14.83
CA ALA A 129 -0.59 13.00 -14.13
C ALA A 129 -1.63 12.33 -15.05
N LEU A 130 -2.27 13.11 -15.93
CA LEU A 130 -3.19 12.56 -16.92
C LEU A 130 -2.48 11.70 -17.98
N ASP A 131 -1.26 12.04 -18.39
CA ASP A 131 -0.44 11.21 -19.29
C ASP A 131 -0.06 9.87 -18.66
N VAL A 132 0.30 9.87 -17.38
CA VAL A 132 0.53 8.64 -16.60
C VAL A 132 -0.76 7.82 -16.57
N ALA A 133 -1.91 8.44 -16.24
CA ALA A 133 -3.20 7.74 -16.18
C ALA A 133 -3.58 7.11 -17.52
N ARG A 134 -3.42 7.84 -18.64
CA ARG A 134 -3.66 7.32 -19.99
C ARG A 134 -2.77 6.12 -20.31
N SER A 135 -1.49 6.20 -19.94
CA SER A 135 -0.53 5.12 -20.17
C SER A 135 -0.90 3.87 -19.36
N VAL A 136 -1.25 4.03 -18.08
CA VAL A 136 -1.66 2.93 -17.20
C VAL A 136 -2.94 2.26 -17.69
N ALA A 137 -3.96 3.05 -18.07
CA ALA A 137 -5.21 2.51 -18.62
C ALA A 137 -4.98 1.73 -19.93
N ALA A 138 -4.09 2.21 -20.80
CA ALA A 138 -3.72 1.51 -22.03
C ALA A 138 -3.00 0.17 -21.74
N ILE A 139 -2.10 0.15 -20.76
CA ILE A 139 -1.39 -1.07 -20.31
C ILE A 139 -2.38 -2.08 -19.73
N GLU A 140 -3.27 -1.66 -18.83
CA GLU A 140 -4.33 -2.51 -18.26
C GLU A 140 -5.20 -3.11 -19.34
N LYS A 141 -5.66 -2.30 -20.30
CA LYS A 141 -6.46 -2.76 -21.42
C LYS A 141 -5.73 -3.85 -22.20
N TYR A 142 -4.48 -3.61 -22.59
CA TYR A 142 -3.68 -4.55 -23.36
C TYR A 142 -3.53 -5.91 -22.64
N TYR A 143 -3.19 -5.90 -21.35
CA TYR A 143 -3.02 -7.15 -20.59
C TYR A 143 -4.34 -7.85 -20.29
N SER A 144 -5.43 -7.09 -20.06
CA SER A 144 -6.77 -7.65 -19.88
C SER A 144 -7.25 -8.35 -21.16
N ASP A 145 -7.10 -7.71 -22.32
CA ASP A 145 -7.41 -8.30 -23.62
C ASP A 145 -6.58 -9.58 -23.84
N LYS A 146 -5.27 -9.53 -23.55
CA LYS A 146 -4.35 -10.66 -23.73
C LYS A 146 -4.68 -11.86 -22.83
N LYS A 147 -5.14 -11.63 -21.61
CA LYS A 147 -5.48 -12.70 -20.65
C LYS A 147 -6.93 -13.18 -20.77
N GLY A 148 -7.79 -12.44 -21.47
CA GLY A 148 -9.22 -12.77 -21.61
C GLY A 148 -10.04 -12.54 -20.33
N HIS A 149 -9.46 -11.90 -19.32
CA HIS A 149 -10.13 -11.47 -18.09
C HIS A 149 -9.51 -10.17 -17.60
N TRP A 150 -10.22 -9.45 -16.72
CA TRP A 150 -9.69 -8.21 -16.13
C TRP A 150 -8.35 -8.48 -15.43
N CYS A 151 -7.33 -7.74 -15.85
CA CYS A 151 -5.96 -7.85 -15.36
C CYS A 151 -5.50 -6.47 -14.90
N PRO A 152 -5.70 -6.14 -13.62
CA PRO A 152 -5.18 -4.90 -13.08
C PRO A 152 -3.65 -4.87 -13.11
N MET A 153 -3.08 -3.67 -13.14
CA MET A 153 -1.66 -3.45 -13.37
C MET A 153 -1.05 -2.52 -12.32
N ASP A 154 0.14 -2.89 -11.85
CA ASP A 154 1.09 -2.10 -11.08
C ASP A 154 2.20 -1.64 -12.04
N VAL A 155 2.35 -0.32 -12.19
CA VAL A 155 3.18 0.34 -13.20
C VAL A 155 4.13 1.31 -12.55
N GLU A 156 5.42 1.16 -12.82
CA GLU A 156 6.44 2.14 -12.44
C GLU A 156 6.68 3.12 -13.59
N TRP A 157 6.76 4.41 -13.27
CA TRP A 157 6.91 5.48 -14.24
C TRP A 157 7.98 6.49 -13.81
N ALA A 158 8.55 7.19 -14.79
CA ALA A 158 9.55 8.22 -14.59
C ALA A 158 9.34 9.36 -15.58
N ILE A 159 9.42 10.60 -15.09
CA ILE A 159 9.44 11.81 -15.90
C ILE A 159 10.89 12.30 -15.95
N ASP A 160 11.43 12.36 -17.15
CA ASP A 160 12.79 12.80 -17.39
C ASP A 160 12.92 14.31 -17.13
N GLY A 161 13.83 14.71 -16.25
CA GLY A 161 14.00 16.12 -15.87
C GLY A 161 14.66 16.99 -16.95
N LEU A 162 15.22 16.40 -18.02
CA LEU A 162 15.82 17.16 -19.13
C LEU A 162 14.85 17.33 -20.30
N THR A 163 14.11 16.27 -20.63
CA THR A 163 13.22 16.24 -21.80
C THR A 163 11.75 16.45 -21.44
N HIS A 164 11.40 16.34 -20.16
CA HIS A 164 10.03 16.36 -19.63
C HIS A 164 9.13 15.24 -20.18
N GLN A 165 9.71 14.22 -20.82
CA GLN A 165 9.00 13.08 -21.35
C GLN A 165 8.69 12.05 -20.27
N LEU A 166 7.51 11.44 -20.37
CA LEU A 166 7.10 10.30 -19.56
C LEU A 166 7.68 9.00 -20.12
N PHE A 167 8.21 8.17 -19.22
CA PHE A 167 8.67 6.82 -19.49
C PHE A 167 7.99 5.83 -18.54
N ILE A 168 7.55 4.70 -19.08
CA ILE A 168 7.14 3.53 -18.29
C ILE A 168 8.35 2.61 -18.14
N VAL A 169 8.76 2.34 -16.91
CA VAL A 169 10.00 1.58 -16.63
C VAL A 169 9.71 0.12 -16.32
N GLN A 170 8.59 -0.17 -15.67
CA GLN A 170 8.14 -1.53 -15.35
C GLN A 170 6.61 -1.59 -15.37
N ALA A 171 6.04 -2.72 -15.80
CA ALA A 171 4.63 -3.02 -15.62
C ALA A 171 4.44 -4.50 -15.26
N ARG A 172 3.64 -4.77 -14.23
CA ARG A 172 3.31 -6.13 -13.79
C ARG A 172 1.85 -6.22 -13.36
N PRO A 173 1.22 -7.40 -13.41
CA PRO A 173 -0.12 -7.57 -12.87
C PRO A 173 -0.18 -7.23 -11.37
N GLU A 174 -1.24 -6.56 -10.95
CA GLU A 174 -1.62 -6.40 -9.55
C GLU A 174 -2.26 -7.71 -9.05
N THR A 175 -1.88 -8.19 -7.86
CA THR A 175 -2.20 -9.55 -7.38
C THR A 175 -3.14 -9.62 -6.18
N ILE A 176 -3.42 -8.50 -5.50
CA ILE A 176 -4.23 -8.43 -4.29
C ILE A 176 -5.71 -8.53 -4.63
N HIS A 177 -6.20 -7.70 -5.56
CA HIS A 177 -7.64 -7.60 -5.82
C HIS A 177 -8.13 -8.50 -6.94
N SER A 178 -7.22 -9.05 -7.76
CA SER A 178 -7.56 -10.03 -8.82
C SER A 178 -8.20 -11.32 -8.29
N ARG A 179 -8.17 -11.57 -6.98
CA ARG A 179 -8.68 -12.77 -6.30
C ARG A 179 -9.85 -12.52 -5.34
N LYS A 180 -10.30 -11.27 -5.12
CA LYS A 180 -11.44 -11.02 -4.23
C LYS A 180 -12.73 -11.48 -4.91
N ALA A 181 -13.41 -12.42 -4.26
CA ALA A 181 -14.73 -12.86 -4.67
C ALA A 181 -15.73 -11.70 -4.49
N THR A 182 -16.32 -11.24 -5.58
CA THR A 182 -17.29 -10.13 -5.65
C THR A 182 -18.69 -10.54 -5.14
N ASP A 183 -18.82 -11.74 -4.59
CA ASP A 183 -20.08 -12.38 -4.21
C ASP A 183 -20.49 -12.15 -2.75
N ARG A 184 -19.59 -11.61 -1.93
CA ARG A 184 -19.76 -11.48 -0.48
C ARG A 184 -19.22 -10.17 0.06
N VAL A 185 -19.94 -9.58 1.00
CA VAL A 185 -19.52 -8.44 1.80
C VAL A 185 -19.06 -8.96 3.15
N VAL A 186 -17.82 -8.65 3.54
CA VAL A 186 -17.26 -9.00 4.84
C VAL A 186 -17.16 -7.73 5.67
N GLU A 187 -17.82 -7.70 6.81
CA GLU A 187 -17.77 -6.59 7.75
C GLU A 187 -17.15 -7.06 9.07
N TYR A 188 -16.25 -6.25 9.64
CA TYR A 188 -15.74 -6.46 10.99
C TYR A 188 -16.39 -5.44 11.92
N LYS A 189 -16.95 -5.92 13.02
CA LYS A 189 -17.55 -5.07 14.06
C LYS A 189 -16.85 -5.33 15.37
N ILE A 190 -16.25 -4.28 15.93
CA ILE A 190 -15.65 -4.33 17.25
C ILE A 190 -16.75 -4.08 18.31
N ASP A 191 -16.87 -4.99 19.28
CA ASP A 191 -17.77 -4.82 20.41
C ASP A 191 -17.00 -4.15 21.54
N LYS A 192 -17.20 -2.83 21.69
CA LYS A 192 -16.46 -2.03 22.68
C LYS A 192 -17.20 -2.03 24.02
N PRO A 193 -16.63 -2.63 25.08
CA PRO A 193 -17.05 -2.29 26.44
C PRO A 193 -16.86 -0.79 26.69
N GLY A 194 -17.66 -0.20 27.58
CA GLY A 194 -17.64 1.26 27.84
C GLY A 194 -16.30 1.84 28.33
N ASP A 195 -15.37 1.00 28.81
CA ASP A 195 -14.08 1.40 29.40
C ASP A 195 -12.86 1.01 28.52
N VAL A 196 -12.98 1.08 27.20
CA VAL A 196 -11.85 0.81 26.30
C VAL A 196 -10.95 2.05 26.15
N THR A 197 -9.65 1.87 26.40
CA THR A 197 -8.64 2.93 26.26
C THR A 197 -7.93 2.86 24.90
N GLU A 198 -7.96 3.96 24.13
CA GLU A 198 -7.10 4.17 22.97
C GLU A 198 -5.66 4.40 23.42
N VAL A 199 -4.72 3.62 22.86
CA VAL A 199 -3.28 3.75 23.14
C VAL A 199 -2.62 4.65 22.10
N THR A 200 -2.87 4.38 20.81
CA THR A 200 -2.35 5.17 19.69
C THR A 200 -3.24 5.00 18.46
N ARG A 201 -2.99 5.82 17.44
CA ARG A 201 -3.71 5.79 16.16
C ARG A 201 -2.79 6.14 14.99
N GLY A 202 -3.17 5.68 13.81
CA GLY A 202 -2.47 5.96 12.56
C GLY A 202 -3.40 5.80 11.36
N ILE A 203 -2.83 5.60 10.18
CA ILE A 203 -3.57 5.35 8.94
C ILE A 203 -3.98 3.87 8.92
N ALA A 204 -5.29 3.60 8.82
CA ALA A 204 -5.81 2.25 8.67
C ALA A 204 -5.45 1.69 7.29
N ILE A 205 -4.97 0.45 7.25
CA ILE A 205 -4.73 -0.31 6.03
C ILE A 205 -5.62 -1.55 6.06
N GLY A 206 -6.61 -1.55 5.16
CA GLY A 206 -7.65 -2.58 5.13
C GLY A 206 -8.77 -2.29 6.13
N ASP A 207 -9.65 -3.26 6.33
CA ASP A 207 -10.89 -3.12 7.11
C ASP A 207 -11.06 -4.21 8.18
N ARG A 208 -9.95 -4.88 8.53
CA ARG A 208 -9.94 -5.99 9.48
C ARG A 208 -9.59 -5.54 10.88
N VAL A 209 -9.83 -6.43 11.83
CA VAL A 209 -9.40 -6.28 13.23
C VAL A 209 -8.43 -7.41 13.54
N GLY A 210 -7.34 -7.07 14.23
CA GLY A 210 -6.35 -8.03 14.73
C GLY A 210 -6.12 -7.81 16.21
N ALA A 211 -5.97 -8.88 16.99
CA ALA A 211 -5.75 -8.81 18.43
C ALA A 211 -4.68 -9.83 18.84
N GLY A 212 -3.83 -9.45 19.79
CA GLY A 212 -2.71 -10.29 20.22
C GLY A 212 -1.74 -9.57 21.13
N LYS A 213 -0.63 -10.25 21.44
CA LYS A 213 0.46 -9.70 22.25
C LYS A 213 1.40 -8.88 21.38
N VAL A 214 1.74 -7.69 21.83
CA VAL A 214 2.70 -6.80 21.20
C VAL A 214 4.09 -7.44 21.23
N ARG A 215 4.76 -7.41 20.08
CA ARG A 215 6.20 -7.67 19.95
C ARG A 215 6.83 -6.50 19.22
N ILE A 216 7.62 -5.73 19.96
CA ILE A 216 8.39 -4.62 19.38
C ILE A 216 9.68 -5.19 18.82
N LEU A 217 9.95 -4.93 17.54
CA LEU A 217 11.17 -5.35 16.87
C LEU A 217 11.75 -4.15 16.12
N PHE A 218 13.00 -3.80 16.41
CA PHE A 218 13.69 -2.67 15.75
C PHE A 218 14.55 -3.08 14.56
N SER A 219 15.00 -4.34 14.54
CA SER A 219 15.84 -4.89 13.46
C SER A 219 15.73 -6.41 13.45
N LEU A 220 15.96 -7.00 12.28
CA LEU A 220 16.08 -8.45 12.08
C LEU A 220 17.53 -8.93 12.04
N ASP A 221 18.51 -8.02 12.12
CA ASP A 221 19.95 -8.33 11.99
C ASP A 221 20.64 -8.77 13.30
N GLY A 222 19.90 -8.86 14.40
CA GLY A 222 20.39 -9.33 15.70
C GLY A 222 21.40 -8.40 16.40
N ARG A 223 21.69 -7.20 15.88
CA ARG A 223 22.69 -6.28 16.47
C ARG A 223 22.16 -5.45 17.63
N GLY A 224 20.84 -5.51 17.88
CA GLY A 224 20.16 -4.75 18.94
C GLY A 224 20.07 -5.45 20.30
N GLY A 225 20.51 -6.70 20.43
CA GLY A 225 20.41 -7.47 21.68
C GLY A 225 19.03 -8.07 21.97
N ASP A 226 18.02 -7.78 21.14
CA ASP A 226 16.74 -8.50 21.14
C ASP A 226 16.93 -9.87 20.50
N THR A 227 16.49 -10.90 21.22
CA THR A 227 16.44 -12.27 20.72
C THR A 227 15.63 -12.29 19.44
N ASP A 228 16.21 -12.96 18.43
CA ASP A 228 15.66 -13.26 17.12
C ASP A 228 14.12 -13.28 17.06
N GLY A 229 13.52 -12.99 15.90
CA GLY A 229 12.11 -13.28 15.61
C GLY A 229 11.65 -14.74 15.84
N LYS A 230 12.48 -15.59 16.47
CA LYS A 230 12.16 -16.86 17.13
C LYS A 230 11.13 -16.72 18.24
N ASP A 231 11.10 -15.62 18.99
CA ASP A 231 10.11 -15.40 20.06
C ASP A 231 8.78 -14.83 19.53
N PHE A 232 8.72 -14.49 18.24
CA PHE A 232 7.51 -14.03 17.58
C PHE A 232 6.58 -15.21 17.27
N GLN A 233 5.42 -15.23 17.92
CA GLN A 233 4.45 -16.31 17.78
C GLN A 233 3.36 -15.98 16.76
N GLN A 234 2.71 -17.02 16.23
CA GLN A 234 1.54 -16.83 15.38
C GLN A 234 0.45 -16.10 16.18
N GLY A 235 -0.05 -14.99 15.64
CA GLY A 235 -1.07 -14.16 16.29
C GLY A 235 -0.51 -13.01 17.14
N ASP A 236 0.81 -12.87 17.28
CA ASP A 236 1.41 -11.68 17.89
C ASP A 236 1.18 -10.44 17.02
N ILE A 237 1.21 -9.25 17.64
CA ILE A 237 1.10 -7.97 16.96
C ILE A 237 2.51 -7.41 16.77
N LEU A 238 2.90 -7.22 15.51
CA LEU A 238 4.20 -6.65 15.15
C LEU A 238 4.16 -5.14 15.33
N VAL A 239 5.06 -4.60 16.15
CA VAL A 239 5.27 -3.16 16.32
C VAL A 239 6.71 -2.81 15.91
N THR A 240 6.89 -1.84 15.02
CA THR A 240 8.23 -1.43 14.57
C THR A 240 8.26 0.02 14.06
N ASP A 241 9.44 0.59 13.80
CA ASP A 241 9.56 1.92 13.21
C ASP A 241 9.17 1.91 11.71
N MET A 242 9.68 0.92 10.98
CA MET A 242 9.41 0.66 9.56
C MET A 242 9.71 -0.80 9.22
N THR A 243 9.12 -1.31 8.13
CA THR A 243 9.41 -2.65 7.61
C THR A 243 10.12 -2.57 6.26
N ASP A 244 10.88 -3.61 5.97
CA ASP A 244 11.51 -3.89 4.68
C ASP A 244 11.20 -5.35 4.26
N PRO A 245 11.59 -5.81 3.06
CA PRO A 245 11.24 -7.14 2.58
C PRO A 245 11.69 -8.32 3.46
N ASP A 246 12.67 -8.15 4.34
CA ASP A 246 13.13 -9.23 5.23
C ASP A 246 12.12 -9.52 6.35
N TRP A 247 11.15 -8.61 6.57
CA TRP A 247 10.08 -8.75 7.56
C TRP A 247 8.92 -9.63 7.10
N GLU A 248 8.80 -9.92 5.80
CA GLU A 248 7.68 -10.68 5.24
C GLU A 248 7.35 -11.99 5.99
N PRO A 249 8.32 -12.83 6.41
CA PRO A 249 8.03 -14.06 7.13
C PRO A 249 7.36 -13.83 8.50
N ILE A 250 7.70 -12.73 9.18
CA ILE A 250 7.12 -12.35 10.47
C ILE A 250 5.76 -11.70 10.25
N MET A 251 5.63 -10.84 9.24
CA MET A 251 4.36 -10.21 8.88
C MET A 251 3.27 -11.24 8.59
N LYS A 252 3.61 -12.38 7.94
CA LYS A 252 2.67 -13.50 7.71
C LYS A 252 2.15 -14.15 8.99
N LYS A 253 2.93 -14.10 10.08
CA LYS A 253 2.54 -14.69 11.38
C LYS A 253 1.72 -13.71 12.22
N ALA A 254 1.85 -12.41 11.96
CA ALA A 254 1.26 -11.37 12.77
C ALA A 254 -0.27 -11.33 12.66
N SER A 255 -0.96 -11.04 13.75
CA SER A 255 -2.40 -10.74 13.74
C SER A 255 -2.69 -9.30 13.33
N ALA A 256 -1.74 -8.39 13.57
CA ALA A 256 -1.76 -7.01 13.09
C ALA A 256 -0.33 -6.45 13.00
N ILE A 257 -0.14 -5.40 12.19
CA ILE A 257 1.14 -4.71 12.02
C ILE A 257 0.95 -3.23 12.37
N ILE A 258 1.79 -2.69 13.23
CA ILE A 258 1.75 -1.29 13.65
C ILE A 258 3.12 -0.66 13.39
N THR A 259 3.15 0.46 12.66
CA THR A 259 4.41 1.17 12.40
C THR A 259 4.37 2.64 12.80
N ASN A 260 5.50 3.15 13.29
CA ASN A 260 5.65 4.59 13.55
C ASN A 260 5.60 5.40 12.26
N LYS A 261 6.26 4.91 11.20
CA LYS A 261 6.39 5.60 9.91
C LYS A 261 5.68 4.86 8.80
N GLY A 262 5.38 5.59 7.74
CA GLY A 262 4.76 5.05 6.53
C GLY A 262 3.43 5.74 6.20
N GLY A 263 3.05 5.64 4.93
CA GLY A 263 1.75 6.07 4.43
C GLY A 263 1.02 4.91 3.75
N ARG A 264 -0.10 5.20 3.07
CA ARG A 264 -0.94 4.19 2.39
C ARG A 264 -0.19 3.35 1.34
N THR A 265 0.98 3.75 0.90
CA THR A 265 1.79 3.05 -0.12
C THR A 265 3.15 2.58 0.40
N CYS A 266 3.39 2.61 1.72
CA CYS A 266 4.66 2.09 2.24
C CYS A 266 4.73 0.56 2.14
N HIS A 267 5.94 0.01 2.29
CA HIS A 267 6.17 -1.43 2.28
C HIS A 267 5.22 -2.19 3.22
N ALA A 268 5.09 -1.74 4.48
CA ALA A 268 4.16 -2.32 5.44
C ALA A 268 2.72 -2.36 4.93
N ALA A 269 2.25 -1.27 4.31
CA ALA A 269 0.88 -1.17 3.80
C ALA A 269 0.62 -2.11 2.62
N ILE A 270 1.55 -2.17 1.65
CA ILE A 270 1.42 -3.02 0.47
C ILE A 270 1.40 -4.50 0.88
N VAL A 271 2.38 -4.91 1.68
CA VAL A 271 2.53 -6.31 2.09
C VAL A 271 1.42 -6.76 3.04
N ALA A 272 0.98 -5.89 3.96
CA ALA A 272 -0.17 -6.19 4.83
C ALA A 272 -1.45 -6.43 4.02
N ARG A 273 -1.70 -5.65 2.96
CA ARG A 273 -2.83 -5.86 2.05
C ARG A 273 -2.73 -7.20 1.31
N GLU A 274 -1.54 -7.56 0.80
CA GLU A 274 -1.30 -8.84 0.12
C GLU A 274 -1.57 -10.04 1.04
N MET A 275 -1.17 -9.94 2.31
CA MET A 275 -1.34 -11.00 3.29
C MET A 275 -2.72 -10.99 3.95
N GLY A 276 -3.48 -9.91 3.79
CA GLY A 276 -4.76 -9.70 4.48
C GLY A 276 -4.59 -9.53 5.99
N VAL A 277 -3.48 -8.97 6.44
CA VAL A 277 -3.24 -8.66 7.85
C VAL A 277 -3.61 -7.18 8.06
N PRO A 278 -4.41 -6.81 9.08
CA PRO A 278 -4.69 -5.40 9.35
C PRO A 278 -3.39 -4.67 9.71
N ALA A 279 -3.20 -3.47 9.16
CA ALA A 279 -2.05 -2.65 9.50
C ALA A 279 -2.42 -1.21 9.83
N ILE A 280 -1.73 -0.63 10.81
CA ILE A 280 -1.87 0.77 11.22
C ILE A 280 -0.51 1.42 11.07
N VAL A 281 -0.36 2.26 10.04
CA VAL A 281 0.93 2.86 9.68
C VAL A 281 0.95 4.35 10.00
N GLY A 282 2.14 4.89 10.27
CA GLY A 282 2.28 6.33 10.53
C GLY A 282 1.79 6.77 11.91
N CYS A 283 1.88 5.91 12.93
CA CYS A 283 1.45 6.24 14.29
C CYS A 283 2.35 7.29 14.97
N GLY A 284 3.54 7.55 14.44
CA GLY A 284 4.52 8.49 14.98
C GLY A 284 5.34 7.92 16.14
N ASN A 285 4.69 7.40 17.19
CA ASN A 285 5.33 6.99 18.45
C ASN A 285 4.76 5.69 19.05
N ALA A 286 4.27 4.76 18.22
CA ALA A 286 3.76 3.47 18.67
C ALA A 286 4.81 2.64 19.42
N THR A 287 6.08 2.68 19.02
CA THR A 287 7.18 1.98 19.72
C THR A 287 7.45 2.52 21.12
N ASP A 288 7.02 3.75 21.42
CA ASP A 288 7.23 4.39 22.71
C ASP A 288 6.02 4.24 23.65
N LEU A 289 4.83 3.99 23.07
CA LEU A 289 3.55 3.90 23.80
C LEU A 289 3.13 2.47 24.10
N LEU A 290 3.64 1.50 23.33
CA LEU A 290 3.35 0.09 23.50
C LEU A 290 4.53 -0.61 24.17
N ASP A 291 4.25 -1.70 24.89
CA ASP A 291 5.28 -2.52 25.53
C ASP A 291 5.21 -3.97 25.00
N THR A 292 6.37 -4.61 24.83
CA THR A 292 6.41 -6.04 24.46
C THR A 292 5.69 -6.88 25.52
N GLY A 293 4.76 -7.73 25.07
CA GLY A 293 3.89 -8.56 25.90
C GLY A 293 2.54 -7.94 26.25
N MET A 294 2.34 -6.64 25.98
CA MET A 294 1.06 -5.97 26.13
C MET A 294 0.01 -6.59 25.20
N GLU A 295 -1.19 -6.85 25.70
CA GLU A 295 -2.29 -7.30 24.87
C GLU A 295 -3.01 -6.10 24.28
N VAL A 296 -3.16 -6.06 22.96
CA VAL A 296 -3.84 -4.95 22.27
C VAL A 296 -4.73 -5.45 21.15
N THR A 297 -5.66 -4.60 20.73
CA THR A 297 -6.52 -4.80 19.58
C THR A 297 -6.31 -3.67 18.58
N ALA A 298 -5.86 -4.01 17.37
CA ALA A 298 -5.69 -3.10 16.26
C ALA A 298 -6.95 -3.14 15.37
N SER A 299 -7.69 -2.03 15.34
CA SER A 299 -8.93 -1.87 14.59
C SER A 299 -8.68 -1.03 13.34
N CYS A 300 -8.94 -1.59 12.16
CA CYS A 300 -8.97 -0.87 10.89
C CYS A 300 -10.40 -0.80 10.31
N CYS A 301 -11.41 -1.30 11.03
CA CYS A 301 -12.79 -1.37 10.53
C CYS A 301 -13.63 -0.10 10.77
N GLU A 302 -13.05 0.90 11.44
CA GLU A 302 -13.78 2.08 11.94
C GLU A 302 -13.57 3.34 11.09
N GLY A 303 -13.06 3.18 9.88
CA GLY A 303 -12.80 4.25 8.92
C GLY A 303 -11.33 4.30 8.49
N ASP A 304 -10.87 5.49 8.10
CA ASP A 304 -9.50 5.72 7.59
C ASP A 304 -8.44 5.81 8.68
N THR A 305 -8.87 5.97 9.93
CA THR A 305 -7.99 6.00 11.09
C THR A 305 -7.96 4.62 11.73
N GLY A 306 -6.78 4.02 11.76
CA GLY A 306 -6.54 2.78 12.47
C GLY A 306 -6.31 3.09 13.95
N ILE A 307 -7.00 2.38 14.83
CA ILE A 307 -6.95 2.62 16.28
C ILE A 307 -6.39 1.40 16.99
N VAL A 308 -5.43 1.63 17.88
CA VAL A 308 -4.88 0.59 18.76
C VAL A 308 -5.49 0.75 20.13
N TYR A 309 -6.22 -0.26 20.58
CA TYR A 309 -6.83 -0.30 21.89
C TYR A 309 -6.05 -1.16 22.86
N ASN A 310 -6.06 -0.77 24.14
CA ASN A 310 -5.53 -1.58 25.22
C ASN A 310 -6.45 -2.79 25.48
N GLY A 311 -5.87 -3.98 25.57
CA GLY A 311 -6.56 -5.24 25.81
C GLY A 311 -7.07 -5.94 24.55
N ILE A 312 -7.53 -7.19 24.73
CA ILE A 312 -8.19 -7.98 23.70
C ILE A 312 -9.69 -7.66 23.71
N ILE A 313 -10.15 -6.97 22.66
CA ILE A 313 -11.54 -6.58 22.50
C ILE A 313 -12.23 -7.59 21.58
N PRO A 314 -13.39 -8.14 21.99
CA PRO A 314 -14.18 -8.99 21.11
C PRO A 314 -14.57 -8.27 19.82
N TYR A 315 -14.47 -8.98 18.70
CA TYR A 315 -14.96 -8.50 17.42
C TYR A 315 -15.65 -9.63 16.66
N ALA A 316 -16.67 -9.28 15.89
CA ALA A 316 -17.40 -10.18 15.02
C ALA A 316 -16.99 -9.95 13.57
N LYS A 317 -16.89 -11.05 12.83
CA LYS A 317 -16.80 -11.04 11.37
C LYS A 317 -18.16 -11.46 10.82
N GLU A 318 -18.84 -10.55 10.16
CA GLU A 318 -20.11 -10.80 9.51
C GLU A 318 -19.87 -10.95 8.00
N GLU A 319 -20.30 -12.08 7.43
CA GLU A 319 -20.27 -12.30 5.99
C GLU A 319 -21.69 -12.30 5.46
N THR A 320 -21.97 -11.39 4.53
CA THR A 320 -23.26 -11.30 3.83
C THR A 320 -23.06 -11.68 2.37
N MET A 321 -23.73 -12.74 1.92
CA MET A 321 -23.75 -13.13 0.52
C MET A 321 -24.68 -12.17 -0.23
N LEU A 322 -24.16 -11.52 -1.27
CA LEU A 322 -24.96 -10.57 -2.06
C LEU A 322 -26.13 -11.26 -2.79
N ALA A 323 -25.97 -12.55 -3.11
CA ALA A 323 -27.01 -13.36 -3.75
C ALA A 323 -28.22 -13.65 -2.84
N ASP A 324 -28.07 -13.53 -1.52
CA ASP A 324 -29.13 -13.83 -0.54
C ASP A 324 -29.96 -12.58 -0.19
N MET A 325 -29.66 -11.44 -0.82
CA MET A 325 -30.40 -10.21 -0.62
C MET A 325 -31.82 -10.33 -1.20
N PRO A 326 -32.87 -9.96 -0.45
CA PRO A 326 -34.24 -10.06 -0.93
C PRO A 326 -34.52 -9.07 -2.07
N ASP A 327 -35.40 -9.46 -2.99
CA ASP A 327 -35.92 -8.54 -4.01
C ASP A 327 -36.68 -7.39 -3.34
N VAL A 328 -36.32 -6.17 -3.72
CA VAL A 328 -36.97 -4.95 -3.23
C VAL A 328 -37.68 -4.22 -4.36
N LYS A 329 -38.84 -3.63 -4.04
CA LYS A 329 -39.64 -2.84 -5.00
C LYS A 329 -39.18 -1.39 -5.13
N THR A 330 -38.33 -0.94 -4.19
CA THR A 330 -37.86 0.44 -4.10
C THR A 330 -36.35 0.46 -4.30
N PRO A 331 -35.80 1.35 -5.15
CA PRO A 331 -34.36 1.53 -5.26
C PRO A 331 -33.73 1.86 -3.90
N ILE A 332 -32.70 1.15 -3.51
CA ILE A 332 -31.95 1.38 -2.27
C ILE A 332 -30.76 2.27 -2.62
N MET A 333 -30.70 3.47 -2.07
CA MET A 333 -29.57 4.38 -2.26
C MET A 333 -28.75 4.50 -0.98
N LEU A 334 -27.46 4.81 -1.12
CA LEU A 334 -26.56 5.08 0.00
C LEU A 334 -26.45 6.58 0.26
N ASN A 335 -26.56 6.97 1.53
CA ASN A 335 -26.21 8.33 1.96
C ASN A 335 -24.73 8.35 2.38
N VAL A 336 -23.86 8.75 1.46
CA VAL A 336 -22.41 8.79 1.68
C VAL A 336 -21.95 10.23 1.82
N ALA A 337 -21.39 10.57 2.97
CA ALA A 337 -20.86 11.91 3.25
C ALA A 337 -19.34 12.00 3.15
N SER A 338 -18.62 10.88 3.37
CA SER A 338 -17.16 10.84 3.30
C SER A 338 -16.69 10.36 1.92
N PRO A 339 -15.97 11.19 1.14
CA PRO A 339 -15.45 10.80 -0.16
C PRO A 339 -14.48 9.61 -0.09
N ASP A 340 -13.67 9.52 0.98
CA ASP A 340 -12.67 8.46 1.15
C ASP A 340 -13.31 7.04 1.21
N LEU A 341 -14.58 6.95 1.63
CA LEU A 341 -15.32 5.69 1.69
C LEU A 341 -16.09 5.38 0.41
N ALA A 342 -16.17 6.31 -0.55
CA ALA A 342 -17.00 6.15 -1.74
C ALA A 342 -16.59 4.93 -2.58
N PHE A 343 -15.29 4.69 -2.74
CA PHE A 343 -14.79 3.53 -3.49
C PHE A 343 -15.07 2.20 -2.80
N LYS A 344 -15.01 2.16 -1.47
CA LYS A 344 -15.39 0.98 -0.68
C LYS A 344 -16.85 0.60 -0.91
N PHE A 345 -17.73 1.61 -0.96
CA PHE A 345 -19.16 1.39 -1.16
C PHE A 345 -19.57 1.16 -2.62
N ALA A 346 -18.71 1.47 -3.58
CA ALA A 346 -19.00 1.28 -5.00
C ALA A 346 -19.24 -0.20 -5.39
N GLY A 347 -18.76 -1.15 -4.59
CA GLY A 347 -19.01 -2.57 -4.77
C GLY A 347 -20.32 -3.09 -4.16
N LEU A 348 -21.03 -2.26 -3.38
CA LEU A 348 -22.32 -2.64 -2.79
C LEU A 348 -23.45 -2.50 -3.82
N PRO A 349 -24.45 -3.38 -3.79
CA PRO A 349 -25.65 -3.19 -4.60
C PRO A 349 -26.35 -1.89 -4.17
N ASN A 350 -26.57 -0.99 -5.12
CA ASN A 350 -27.20 0.32 -4.97
C ASN A 350 -28.09 0.66 -6.16
#